data_AF-A0A5C7P6V6-F1
#
_entry.id   AF-A0A5C7P6V6-F1
#
_cell.length_a   1.000
_cell.length_b   1.000
_cell.length_c   1.000
_cell.angle_alpha   90.00
_cell.angle_beta   90.00
_cell.angle_gamma   90.00
#
_symmetry.space_group_name_H-M   'P 1'
#
loop_
_entity.id
_entity.type
_entity.pdbx_description
1 polymer ?
#
loop_
_entity_poly.entity_id
_entity_poly.type
_entity_poly.pdbx_seq_one_letter_code
_entity_poly.pdbx_strand_id
1 'polypeptide(L)'
;MLMIATYVVGAVGAFIGFATLQSKPPSLTWAVLLAVGAAGVLSFVRHSILHRSDAARMGWTSAGRNNFQIEVGLANLAWGVVALLAALLGWGLRAEATTLLVFGCYLAGVSLMLVTTPSADRTRPWRQVVGMGAYAVVLLWLGFAGMAAS
;
A
#
# COMPACT_ATOMS: atom_id res chain seq x y z
N MET A 1 1.51 -6.49 -15.90
CA MET A 1 0.21 -5.79 -15.85
C MET A 1 -0.25 -5.53 -14.42
N LEU A 2 -0.26 -6.52 -13.53
CA LEU A 2 -0.75 -6.37 -12.15
C LEU A 2 -0.03 -5.29 -11.32
N MET A 3 1.28 -5.12 -11.50
CA MET A 3 2.06 -4.05 -10.85
C MET A 3 1.59 -2.64 -11.26
N ILE A 4 1.36 -2.42 -12.56
CA ILE A 4 0.87 -1.13 -13.06
C ILE A 4 -0.54 -0.88 -12.52
N ALA A 5 -1.39 -1.91 -12.50
CA ALA A 5 -2.72 -1.81 -11.90
C ALA A 5 -2.65 -1.41 -10.42
N THR A 6 -1.75 -2.01 -9.62
CA THR A 6 -1.53 -1.59 -8.23
C THR A 6 -1.17 -0.11 -8.11
N TYR A 7 -0.27 0.37 -8.97
CA TYR A 7 0.15 1.78 -8.96
C TYR A 7 -0.97 2.73 -9.36
N VAL A 8 -1.69 2.42 -10.44
CA VAL A 8 -2.80 3.23 -10.93
C VAL A 8 -3.91 3.30 -9.88
N VAL A 9 -4.35 2.15 -9.35
CA VAL A 9 -5.40 2.10 -8.34
C VAL A 9 -4.99 2.83 -7.05
N GLY A 10 -3.73 2.66 -6.63
CA GLY A 10 -3.17 3.38 -5.49
C GLY A 10 -3.18 4.90 -5.68
N ALA A 11 -2.67 5.36 -6.81
CA ALA A 11 -2.59 6.79 -7.15
C ALA A 11 -3.98 7.43 -7.32
N VAL A 12 -4.91 6.75 -7.98
CA VAL A 12 -6.30 7.20 -8.14
C VAL A 12 -6.98 7.31 -6.77
N GLY A 13 -6.82 6.31 -5.90
CA GLY A 13 -7.33 6.36 -4.53
C GLY A 13 -6.80 7.56 -3.75
N ALA A 14 -5.49 7.77 -3.77
CA ALA A 14 -4.87 8.92 -3.11
C ALA A 14 -5.38 10.27 -3.67
N PHE A 15 -5.46 10.41 -5.00
CA PHE A 15 -5.97 11.61 -5.66
C PHE A 15 -7.41 11.92 -5.25
N ILE A 16 -8.29 10.92 -5.27
CA ILE A 16 -9.68 11.06 -4.81
C ILE A 16 -9.71 11.49 -3.35
N GLY A 17 -8.85 10.91 -2.49
CA GLY A 17 -8.75 11.27 -1.08
C GLY A 17 -8.48 12.74 -0.83
N PHE A 18 -7.57 13.36 -1.60
CA PHE A 18 -7.32 14.80 -1.49
C PHE A 18 -8.57 15.62 -1.84
N ALA A 19 -9.34 15.20 -2.84
CA ALA A 19 -10.57 15.88 -3.23
C ALA A 19 -11.70 15.69 -2.21
N THR A 20 -11.95 14.45 -1.78
CA THR A 20 -13.10 14.11 -0.91
C THR A 20 -12.90 14.50 0.55
N LEU A 21 -11.67 14.68 0.99
CA LEU A 21 -11.39 15.18 2.34
C LEU A 21 -11.84 16.64 2.52
N GLN A 22 -11.91 17.43 1.44
CA GLN A 22 -12.39 18.81 1.46
C GLN A 22 -13.92 18.93 1.32
N SER A 23 -14.61 17.81 1.10
CA SER A 23 -16.07 17.77 0.98
C SER A 23 -16.77 18.01 2.32
N LYS A 24 -18.09 18.27 2.28
CA LYS A 24 -18.95 18.40 3.45
C LYS A 24 -20.10 17.39 3.36
N PRO A 25 -20.09 16.29 4.14
CA PRO A 25 -19.06 15.91 5.12
C PRO A 25 -17.76 15.43 4.47
N PRO A 26 -16.61 15.52 5.18
CA PRO A 26 -15.34 14.96 4.71
C PRO A 26 -15.41 13.44 4.63
N SER A 27 -14.73 12.85 3.64
CA SER A 27 -14.69 11.39 3.45
C SER A 27 -13.34 10.92 2.92
N LEU A 28 -12.89 9.76 3.38
CA LEU A 28 -11.73 9.03 2.86
C LEU A 28 -12.12 7.64 2.33
N THR A 29 -13.42 7.37 2.16
CA THR A 29 -13.96 6.05 1.79
C THR A 29 -13.36 5.52 0.51
N TRP A 30 -13.36 6.32 -0.56
CA TRP A 30 -12.77 5.91 -1.84
C TRP A 30 -11.24 5.85 -1.78
N ALA A 31 -10.62 6.71 -0.97
CA ALA A 31 -9.18 6.69 -0.78
C ALA A 31 -8.74 5.39 -0.11
N VAL A 32 -9.34 5.00 1.01
CA VAL A 32 -8.99 3.77 1.72
C VAL A 32 -9.35 2.54 0.89
N LEU A 33 -10.50 2.53 0.21
CA LEU A 33 -10.96 1.42 -0.62
C LEU A 33 -10.00 1.14 -1.77
N LEU A 34 -9.48 2.16 -2.44
CA LEU A 34 -8.59 1.99 -3.59
C LEU A 34 -7.12 1.90 -3.16
N ALA A 35 -6.65 2.87 -2.36
CA ALA A 35 -5.24 3.05 -2.02
C ALA A 35 -4.68 1.94 -1.11
N VAL A 36 -5.54 1.32 -0.30
CA VAL A 36 -5.16 0.22 0.61
C VAL A 36 -5.94 -1.04 0.27
N GLY A 37 -7.25 -0.97 0.11
CA GLY A 37 -8.13 -2.11 -0.17
C GLY A 37 -7.76 -2.85 -1.46
N ALA A 38 -8.10 -2.24 -2.59
CA ALA A 38 -7.87 -2.81 -3.91
C ALA A 38 -6.37 -2.97 -4.20
N ALA A 39 -5.53 -1.99 -3.86
CA ALA A 39 -4.08 -2.10 -4.03
C ALA A 39 -3.47 -3.26 -3.20
N GLY A 40 -3.96 -3.50 -1.98
CA GLY A 40 -3.56 -4.60 -1.11
C GLY A 40 -3.96 -5.96 -1.68
N VAL A 41 -5.20 -6.10 -2.16
CA VAL A 41 -5.67 -7.33 -2.84
C VAL A 41 -4.85 -7.61 -4.10
N LEU A 42 -4.59 -6.59 -4.93
CA LEU A 42 -3.73 -6.74 -6.12
C LEU A 42 -2.31 -7.17 -5.75
N SER A 43 -1.76 -6.62 -4.66
CA SER A 43 -0.43 -7.00 -4.16
C SER A 43 -0.40 -8.43 -3.61
N PHE A 44 -1.47 -8.87 -2.93
CA PHE A 44 -1.64 -10.26 -2.52
C PHE A 44 -1.64 -11.21 -3.72
N VAL A 45 -2.45 -10.92 -4.75
CA VAL A 45 -2.49 -11.75 -5.96
C VAL A 45 -1.10 -11.81 -6.61
N ARG A 46 -0.38 -10.68 -6.66
CA ARG A 46 0.98 -10.64 -7.20
C ARG A 46 1.96 -11.52 -6.40
N HIS A 47 1.99 -11.37 -5.09
CA HIS A 47 3.04 -11.96 -4.25
C HIS A 47 2.73 -13.37 -3.75
N SER A 48 1.46 -13.75 -3.59
CA SER A 48 1.05 -15.06 -3.08
C SER A 48 0.61 -16.01 -4.19
N ILE A 49 -0.14 -15.52 -5.19
CA ILE A 49 -0.66 -16.37 -6.28
C ILE A 49 0.34 -16.41 -7.43
N LEU A 50 0.70 -15.24 -7.96
CA LEU A 50 1.61 -15.08 -9.10
C LEU A 50 3.10 -14.98 -8.69
N HIS A 51 3.45 -15.51 -7.51
CA HIS A 51 4.77 -15.43 -6.90
C HIS A 51 5.92 -15.80 -7.85
N ARG A 52 5.77 -16.83 -8.69
CA ARG A 52 6.80 -17.22 -9.68
C ARG A 52 7.07 -16.13 -10.72
N SER A 53 6.01 -15.52 -11.26
CA SER A 53 6.14 -14.41 -12.22
C SER A 53 6.72 -13.16 -11.57
N ASP A 54 6.36 -12.90 -10.32
CA ASP A 54 6.88 -11.77 -9.56
C ASP A 54 8.37 -11.95 -9.19
N ALA A 55 8.76 -13.16 -8.76
CA ALA A 55 10.15 -13.55 -8.52
C ALA A 55 11.02 -13.40 -9.78
N ALA A 56 10.55 -13.89 -10.93
CA ALA A 56 11.28 -13.73 -12.20
C ALA A 56 11.52 -12.25 -12.55
N ARG A 57 10.53 -11.39 -12.29
CA ARG A 57 10.64 -9.95 -12.53
C ARG A 57 11.62 -9.24 -11.58
N MET A 58 11.88 -9.83 -10.41
CA MET A 58 12.86 -9.36 -9.43
C MET A 58 14.25 -10.01 -9.61
N GLY A 59 14.43 -10.84 -10.65
CA GLY A 59 15.68 -11.57 -10.89
C GLY A 59 15.91 -12.69 -9.86
N TRP A 60 14.88 -13.10 -9.13
CA TRP A 60 15.01 -14.16 -8.13
C TRP A 60 14.91 -15.53 -8.78
N THR A 61 15.98 -16.32 -8.67
CA THR A 61 16.02 -17.73 -9.09
C THR A 61 15.48 -18.63 -7.99
N SER A 62 14.21 -18.47 -7.62
CA SER A 62 13.57 -19.40 -6.69
C SER A 62 13.14 -20.65 -7.46
N ALA A 63 13.90 -21.75 -7.35
CA ALA A 63 13.56 -23.04 -7.95
C ALA A 63 12.32 -23.71 -7.31
N GLY A 64 11.73 -23.11 -6.26
CA GLY A 64 10.59 -23.65 -5.51
C GLY A 64 9.66 -22.58 -4.92
N ARG A 65 8.77 -23.01 -4.03
CA ARG A 65 7.78 -22.15 -3.34
C ARG A 65 8.49 -21.09 -2.50
N ASN A 66 8.18 -19.82 -2.74
CA ASN A 66 8.77 -18.69 -2.01
C ASN A 66 7.84 -18.26 -0.87
N ASN A 67 8.02 -18.87 0.32
CA ASN A 67 7.17 -18.59 1.48
C ASN A 67 7.25 -17.12 1.92
N PHE A 68 8.41 -16.47 1.79
CA PHE A 68 8.57 -15.06 2.11
C PHE A 68 7.67 -14.16 1.25
N GLN A 69 7.64 -14.36 -0.08
CA GLN A 69 6.72 -13.61 -0.95
C GLN A 69 5.26 -13.87 -0.58
N ILE A 70 4.93 -15.12 -0.25
CA ILE A 70 3.57 -15.48 0.13
C ILE A 70 3.16 -14.75 1.43
N GLU A 71 4.03 -14.70 2.43
CA GLU A 71 3.81 -13.96 3.68
C GLU A 71 3.63 -12.46 3.43
N VAL A 72 4.47 -11.85 2.58
CA VAL A 72 4.33 -10.44 2.17
C VAL A 72 2.99 -10.21 1.49
N GLY A 73 2.56 -11.12 0.62
CA GLY A 73 1.24 -11.03 -0.02
C GLY A 73 0.09 -11.16 0.99
N LEU A 74 0.19 -12.06 1.97
CA LEU A 74 -0.81 -12.19 3.04
C LEU A 74 -0.88 -10.95 3.94
N ALA A 75 0.25 -10.31 4.23
CA ALA A 75 0.28 -9.04 4.95
C ALA A 75 -0.47 -7.94 4.17
N ASN A 76 -0.27 -7.88 2.84
CA ASN A 76 -1.02 -6.95 1.98
C ASN A 76 -2.52 -7.29 1.94
N LEU A 77 -2.88 -8.58 1.94
CA LEU A 77 -4.29 -9.00 2.01
C LEU A 77 -4.93 -8.56 3.32
N ALA A 78 -4.25 -8.73 4.46
CA ALA A 78 -4.78 -8.35 5.77
C ALA A 78 -5.12 -6.85 5.82
N TRP A 79 -4.21 -5.99 5.37
CA TRP A 79 -4.48 -4.55 5.26
C TRP A 79 -5.58 -4.23 4.25
N GLY A 80 -5.58 -4.92 3.11
CA GLY A 80 -6.61 -4.77 2.08
C GLY A 80 -8.00 -5.10 2.60
N VAL A 81 -8.14 -6.18 3.38
CA VAL A 81 -9.41 -6.60 3.99
C VAL A 81 -9.91 -5.56 4.99
N VAL A 82 -9.04 -5.08 5.88
CA VAL A 82 -9.42 -4.01 6.85
C VAL A 82 -9.92 -2.77 6.12
N ALA A 83 -9.21 -2.34 5.07
CA ALA A 83 -9.59 -1.18 4.26
C ALA A 83 -10.93 -1.37 3.53
N LEU A 84 -11.16 -2.55 2.94
CA LEU A 84 -12.42 -2.88 2.30
C LEU A 84 -13.57 -2.89 3.29
N LEU A 85 -13.40 -3.51 4.47
CA LEU A 85 -14.42 -3.53 5.50
C LEU A 85 -14.72 -2.13 6.03
N ALA A 86 -13.69 -1.32 6.31
CA ALA A 86 -13.86 0.05 6.77
C ALA A 86 -14.69 0.90 5.80
N ALA A 87 -14.42 0.78 4.50
CA ALA A 87 -15.15 1.51 3.46
C ALA A 87 -16.56 0.95 3.21
N LEU A 88 -16.70 -0.36 3.02
CA LEU A 88 -17.96 -0.99 2.59
C LEU A 88 -18.98 -1.09 3.72
N LEU A 89 -18.54 -1.21 4.98
CA LEU A 89 -19.41 -1.28 6.15
C LEU A 89 -19.57 0.08 6.86
N GLY A 90 -18.98 1.14 6.31
CA GLY A 90 -19.15 2.51 6.82
C GLY A 90 -18.63 2.70 8.24
N TRP A 91 -17.41 2.23 8.56
CA TRP A 91 -16.81 2.39 9.89
C TRP A 91 -16.46 3.85 10.24
N GLY A 92 -16.62 4.76 9.28
CA GLY A 92 -16.51 6.20 9.47
C GLY A 92 -15.09 6.73 9.29
N LEU A 93 -14.98 8.06 9.18
CA LEU A 93 -13.76 8.77 8.79
C LEU A 93 -12.54 8.41 9.66
N ARG A 94 -12.73 8.22 10.97
CA ARG A 94 -11.63 7.84 11.89
C ARG A 94 -11.02 6.48 11.56
N ALA A 95 -11.85 5.49 11.23
CA ALA A 95 -11.37 4.16 10.88
C ALA A 95 -10.64 4.17 9.52
N GLU A 96 -11.19 4.89 8.54
CA GLU A 96 -10.57 5.09 7.22
C GLU A 96 -9.21 5.80 7.34
N ALA A 97 -9.16 6.90 8.09
CA ALA A 97 -7.95 7.67 8.36
C ALA A 97 -6.89 6.86 9.12
N THR A 98 -7.31 6.10 10.14
CA THR A 98 -6.42 5.19 10.89
C THR A 98 -5.83 4.12 9.97
N THR A 99 -6.63 3.56 9.08
CA THR A 99 -6.17 2.55 8.11
C THR A 99 -5.09 3.13 7.18
N LEU A 100 -5.28 4.34 6.67
CA LEU A 100 -4.30 5.03 5.85
C LEU A 100 -3.02 5.36 6.64
N LEU A 101 -3.14 5.83 7.89
CA LEU A 101 -2.00 6.11 8.78
C LEU A 101 -1.15 4.86 9.00
N VAL A 102 -1.78 3.77 9.46
CA VAL A 102 -1.04 2.57 9.85
C VAL A 102 -0.41 1.91 8.64
N PHE A 103 -1.12 1.86 7.50
CA PHE A 103 -0.54 1.34 6.26
C PHE A 103 0.57 2.26 5.71
N GLY A 104 0.42 3.58 5.84
CA GLY A 104 1.47 4.55 5.53
C GLY A 104 2.73 4.35 6.39
N CYS A 105 2.58 4.14 7.70
CA CYS A 105 3.67 3.79 8.62
C CYS A 105 4.36 2.50 8.21
N TYR A 106 3.60 1.47 7.84
CA TYR A 106 4.14 0.22 7.34
C TYR A 106 5.04 0.46 6.11
N LEU A 107 4.54 1.17 5.10
CA LEU A 107 5.31 1.47 3.89
C LEU A 107 6.53 2.37 4.14
N ALA A 108 6.40 3.35 5.03
CA ALA A 108 7.52 4.18 5.47
C ALA A 108 8.61 3.33 6.12
N GLY A 109 8.24 2.39 6.98
CA GLY A 109 9.14 1.43 7.61
C GLY A 109 9.89 0.57 6.58
N VAL A 110 9.18 0.02 5.58
CA VAL A 110 9.82 -0.73 4.49
C VAL A 110 10.77 0.17 3.68
N SER A 111 10.36 1.42 3.40
CA SER A 111 11.19 2.36 2.64
C SER A 111 12.48 2.70 3.40
N LEU A 112 12.38 2.91 4.72
CA LEU A 112 13.53 3.13 5.58
C LEU A 112 14.43 1.89 5.65
N MET A 113 13.85 0.70 5.76
CA MET A 113 14.59 -0.57 5.76
C MET A 113 15.43 -0.73 4.50
N LEU A 114 14.90 -0.37 3.32
CA LEU A 114 15.65 -0.40 2.06
C LEU A 114 16.83 0.59 2.03
N VAL A 115 16.75 1.69 2.79
CA VAL A 115 17.84 2.67 2.93
C VAL A 115 18.88 2.22 3.95
N THR A 116 18.47 1.52 5.02
CA THR A 116 19.37 1.16 6.13
C THR A 116 20.00 -0.22 5.96
N THR A 117 19.42 -1.09 5.14
CA THR A 117 19.97 -2.44 4.89
C THR A 117 21.30 -2.34 4.12
N PRO A 118 22.41 -2.87 4.65
CA PRO A 118 23.68 -2.92 3.94
C PRO A 118 23.52 -3.69 2.64
N SER A 119 23.98 -3.11 1.52
CA SER A 119 23.91 -3.74 0.21
C SER A 119 25.31 -4.22 -0.17
N ALA A 120 25.45 -5.52 -0.46
CA ALA A 120 26.71 -6.11 -0.92
C ALA A 120 27.09 -5.61 -2.33
N ASP A 121 26.08 -5.27 -3.14
CA ASP A 121 26.23 -4.61 -4.43
C ASP A 121 26.06 -3.08 -4.31
N ARG A 122 26.86 -2.31 -5.05
CA ARG A 122 26.93 -0.84 -4.99
C ARG A 122 25.64 -0.10 -5.39
N THR A 123 24.61 -0.78 -5.86
CA THR A 123 23.40 -0.16 -6.42
C THR A 123 22.19 -0.38 -5.54
N ARG A 124 21.86 0.62 -4.73
CA ARG A 124 20.62 0.66 -3.94
C ARG A 124 19.39 0.80 -4.86
N PRO A 125 18.23 0.21 -4.51
CA PRO A 125 17.01 0.30 -5.31
C PRO A 125 16.29 1.65 -5.12
N TRP A 126 16.95 2.76 -5.44
CA TRP A 126 16.47 4.12 -5.16
C TRP A 126 15.10 4.43 -5.76
N ARG A 127 14.77 3.87 -6.93
CA ARG A 127 13.44 4.03 -7.53
C ARG A 127 12.33 3.48 -6.62
N GLN A 128 12.57 2.35 -5.98
CA GLN A 128 11.63 1.74 -5.04
C GLN A 128 11.56 2.52 -3.74
N VAL A 129 12.71 2.95 -3.20
CA VAL A 129 12.78 3.80 -2.00
C VAL A 129 11.96 5.07 -2.19
N VAL A 130 12.24 5.83 -3.26
CA VAL A 130 11.55 7.11 -3.51
C VAL A 130 10.07 6.89 -3.79
N GLY A 131 9.71 5.92 -4.64
CA GLY A 131 8.31 5.66 -4.97
C GLY A 131 7.48 5.23 -3.76
N MET A 132 8.00 4.31 -2.95
CA MET A 132 7.31 3.81 -1.76
C MET A 132 7.29 4.85 -0.64
N GLY A 133 8.39 5.56 -0.43
CA GLY A 133 8.47 6.66 0.54
C GLY A 133 7.51 7.80 0.21
N ALA A 134 7.44 8.21 -1.06
CA ALA A 134 6.50 9.24 -1.50
C ALA A 134 5.04 8.80 -1.30
N TYR A 135 4.71 7.55 -1.64
CA TYR A 135 3.38 7.01 -1.42
C TYR A 135 3.05 6.92 0.08
N ALA A 136 3.99 6.49 0.91
CA ALA A 136 3.84 6.47 2.36
C ALA A 136 3.54 7.85 2.94
N VAL A 137 4.27 8.89 2.50
CA VAL A 137 4.02 10.29 2.91
C VAL A 137 2.61 10.74 2.54
N VAL A 138 2.13 10.40 1.34
CA VAL A 138 0.77 10.75 0.92
C VAL A 138 -0.29 10.08 1.81
N LEU A 139 -0.14 8.78 2.09
CA LEU A 139 -1.08 8.07 2.95
C LEU A 139 -1.05 8.59 4.39
N LEU A 140 0.14 8.89 4.92
CA LEU A 140 0.31 9.49 6.24
C LEU A 140 -0.37 10.85 6.29
N TRP A 141 -0.16 11.71 5.29
CA TRP A 141 -0.80 13.02 5.23
C TRP A 141 -2.32 12.90 5.17
N LEU A 142 -2.87 12.06 4.29
CA LEU A 142 -4.33 11.85 4.19
C LEU A 142 -4.90 11.31 5.49
N GLY A 143 -4.20 10.37 6.12
CA GLY A 143 -4.59 9.82 7.41
C GLY A 143 -4.58 10.87 8.52
N PHE A 144 -3.51 11.66 8.67
CA PHE A 144 -3.45 12.73 9.67
C PHE A 144 -4.52 13.80 9.44
N ALA A 145 -4.69 14.24 8.20
CA ALA A 145 -5.69 15.24 7.84
C ALA A 145 -7.12 14.70 8.04
N GLY A 146 -7.36 13.42 7.74
CA GLY A 146 -8.62 12.72 8.04
C GLY A 146 -8.94 12.68 9.54
N MET A 147 -7.95 12.37 10.37
CA MET A 147 -8.11 12.38 11.83
C MET A 147 -8.44 13.78 12.36
N ALA A 148 -7.78 14.81 11.82
CA ALA A 148 -8.04 16.20 12.21
C ALA A 148 -9.42 16.71 11.77
N ALA A 149 -10.01 16.12 10.73
CA ALA A 149 -11.32 16.49 10.19
C ALA A 149 -12.50 15.70 10.80
N SER A 150 -12.24 14.77 11.73
CA SER A 150 -13.20 13.76 12.23
C SER A 150 -13.87 14.03 13.57
#